data_AF-A0A7G4A608-F1
#
_entry.id   AF-A0A7G4A608-F1
#
_cell.length_a   1.000
_cell.length_b   1.000
_cell.length_c   1.000
_cell.angle_alpha   90.00
_cell.angle_beta   90.00
_cell.angle_gamma   90.00
#
_symmetry.space_group_name_H-M   'P 1'
#
loop_
_entity.id
_entity.type
_entity.pdbx_description
1 polymer ?
#
loop_
_entity_poly.entity_id
_entity_poly.type
_entity_poly.pdbx_seq_one_letter_code
_entity_poly.pdbx_strand_id
1 'polypeptide(L)'
;MNNKKRAIFVDSTISHDELSEYIQDSDLLLPAIRRGDIIGVLLKHPSIEIIVIVDGVFEQQASVTHKEILWALEQGIKVIGLSSLGALRAYELRNYGMLGSGKVFEDYLSGVLDGDDEVAISYFPSTHGFDKTIAMVNIRATLEKLHLCDNNLICKLRKIHFKKRNWLTLKAAVPEAIFVQLKAHYIDQKKKDVLLYFQKNHQSIKSEIPIVHSSKNIYIIRDLANKMYPTLIDYLEKNLQSMASIPIQSATPFLEKIAHDIVIYLEYKKNHTHKITYILNELDSFSYKQTRLKIVSDKIRREQKLFLSSDFIKFLDKKKISKCNLTAIFDGILKLESYFLSNGHLFNTL
;
A
#
# COMPACT_ATOMS: atom_id res chain seq x y z
N MET A 1 -28.90 4.44 -18.45
CA MET A 1 -28.18 3.54 -17.53
C MET A 1 -27.76 4.35 -16.32
N ASN A 2 -28.20 3.99 -15.11
CA ASN A 2 -27.84 4.74 -13.89
C ASN A 2 -26.33 4.74 -13.71
N ASN A 3 -25.75 5.94 -13.61
CA ASN A 3 -24.32 6.14 -13.53
C ASN A 3 -23.85 5.73 -12.13
N LYS A 4 -23.21 4.56 -12.00
CA LYS A 4 -22.74 4.05 -10.72
C LYS A 4 -21.61 4.94 -10.19
N LYS A 5 -21.74 5.43 -8.96
CA LYS A 5 -20.79 6.37 -8.32
C LYS A 5 -19.94 5.72 -7.24
N ARG A 6 -20.42 4.63 -6.65
CA ARG A 6 -19.74 3.94 -5.56
C ARG A 6 -19.77 2.42 -5.77
N ALA A 7 -18.61 1.79 -5.71
CA ALA A 7 -18.48 0.33 -5.70
C ALA A 7 -18.36 -0.16 -4.25
N ILE A 8 -19.04 -1.25 -3.92
CA ILE A 8 -19.07 -1.82 -2.57
C ILE A 8 -18.75 -3.31 -2.68
N PHE A 9 -17.59 -3.72 -2.17
CA PHE A 9 -17.15 -5.12 -2.16
C PHE A 9 -17.49 -5.77 -0.81
N VAL A 10 -18.50 -6.64 -0.80
CA VAL A 10 -19.06 -7.24 0.41
C VAL A 10 -19.66 -8.62 0.10
N ASP A 11 -19.52 -9.58 1.01
CA ASP A 11 -20.01 -10.95 0.79
C ASP A 11 -20.25 -11.69 2.12
N SER A 12 -19.17 -12.12 2.78
CA SER A 12 -19.22 -12.99 3.96
C SER A 12 -19.58 -12.27 5.28
N THR A 13 -19.40 -10.96 5.34
CA THR A 13 -19.70 -10.15 6.53
C THR A 13 -21.19 -9.85 6.65
N ILE A 14 -21.84 -9.49 5.55
CA ILE A 14 -23.28 -9.25 5.43
C ILE A 14 -23.73 -9.58 4.00
N SER A 15 -24.91 -10.16 3.82
CA SER A 15 -25.39 -10.52 2.48
C SER A 15 -25.77 -9.28 1.68
N HIS A 16 -25.79 -9.41 0.34
CA HIS A 16 -26.26 -8.34 -0.54
C HIS A 16 -27.72 -7.99 -0.26
N ASP A 17 -28.56 -8.98 0.04
CA ASP A 17 -29.97 -8.77 0.37
C ASP A 17 -30.13 -7.96 1.66
N GLU A 18 -29.39 -8.28 2.72
CA GLU A 18 -29.45 -7.55 3.98
C GLU A 18 -28.90 -6.11 3.85
N LEU A 19 -27.95 -5.89 2.95
CA LEU A 19 -27.40 -4.56 2.69
C LEU A 19 -28.26 -3.75 1.71
N SER A 20 -29.11 -4.41 0.92
CA SER A 20 -29.90 -3.80 -0.16
C SER A 20 -30.81 -2.65 0.33
N GLU A 21 -31.28 -2.74 1.57
CA GLU A 21 -32.11 -1.71 2.22
C GLU A 21 -31.34 -0.41 2.52
N TYR A 22 -30.01 -0.46 2.52
CA TYR A 22 -29.15 0.66 2.93
C TYR A 22 -28.32 1.28 1.79
N ILE A 23 -28.57 0.85 0.56
CA ILE A 23 -27.84 1.30 -0.62
C ILE A 23 -28.71 2.15 -1.53
N GLN A 24 -28.05 2.93 -2.38
CA GLN A 24 -28.67 3.81 -3.36
C GLN A 24 -28.59 3.20 -4.76
N ASP A 25 -29.42 3.68 -5.69
CA ASP A 25 -29.36 3.24 -7.10
C ASP A 25 -28.01 3.49 -7.77
N SER A 26 -27.23 4.47 -7.27
CA SER A 26 -25.87 4.77 -7.71
C SER A 26 -24.81 3.81 -7.15
N ASP A 27 -25.18 2.90 -6.25
CA ASP A 27 -24.27 1.92 -5.69
C ASP A 27 -24.18 0.67 -6.54
N LEU A 28 -22.97 0.14 -6.65
CA LEU A 28 -22.66 -1.12 -7.30
C LEU A 28 -22.21 -2.12 -6.23
N LEU A 29 -23.10 -3.04 -5.85
CA LEU A 29 -22.76 -4.16 -5.00
C LEU A 29 -21.94 -5.20 -5.78
N LEU A 30 -20.83 -5.62 -5.19
CA LEU A 30 -19.89 -6.57 -5.75
C LEU A 30 -19.55 -7.63 -4.70
N PRO A 31 -19.17 -8.84 -5.12
CA PRO A 31 -18.66 -9.88 -4.21
C PRO A 31 -17.39 -9.43 -3.45
N ALA A 32 -16.88 -10.28 -2.56
CA ALA A 32 -15.63 -10.04 -1.86
C ALA A 32 -14.48 -9.74 -2.84
N ILE A 33 -13.73 -8.67 -2.55
CA ILE A 33 -12.70 -8.13 -3.44
C ILE A 33 -11.56 -9.12 -3.67
N ARG A 34 -11.09 -9.18 -4.92
CA ARG A 34 -9.96 -9.98 -5.40
C ARG A 34 -8.93 -9.08 -6.09
N ARG A 35 -7.73 -9.60 -6.28
CA ARG A 35 -6.74 -8.97 -7.16
C ARG A 35 -7.33 -8.77 -8.56
N GLY A 36 -7.18 -7.57 -9.09
CA GLY A 36 -7.67 -7.12 -10.39
C GLY A 36 -9.01 -6.39 -10.33
N ASP A 37 -9.80 -6.57 -9.27
CA ASP A 37 -11.18 -6.08 -9.24
C ASP A 37 -11.27 -4.55 -9.21
N ILE A 38 -10.35 -3.88 -8.52
CA ILE A 38 -10.29 -2.40 -8.51
C ILE A 38 -10.08 -1.85 -9.92
N ILE A 39 -9.14 -2.41 -10.67
CA ILE A 39 -8.86 -1.99 -12.05
C ILE A 39 -10.06 -2.33 -12.93
N GLY A 40 -10.60 -3.55 -12.79
CA GLY A 40 -11.73 -4.02 -13.57
C GLY A 40 -12.99 -3.17 -13.36
N VAL A 41 -13.29 -2.77 -12.14
CA VAL A 41 -14.48 -1.96 -11.84
C VAL A 41 -14.34 -0.54 -12.38
N LEU A 42 -13.17 0.09 -12.23
CA LEU A 42 -12.94 1.46 -12.72
C LEU A 42 -12.90 1.53 -14.25
N LEU A 43 -12.42 0.49 -14.93
CA LEU A 43 -12.49 0.40 -16.40
C LEU A 43 -13.92 0.23 -16.91
N LYS A 44 -14.74 -0.58 -16.23
CA LYS A 44 -16.14 -0.83 -16.62
C LYS A 44 -17.07 0.31 -16.24
N HIS A 45 -16.76 1.02 -15.16
CA HIS A 45 -17.56 2.11 -14.61
C HIS A 45 -16.67 3.32 -14.29
N PRO A 46 -16.27 4.12 -15.30
CA PRO A 46 -15.38 5.27 -15.12
C PRO A 46 -15.95 6.39 -14.23
N SER A 47 -17.23 6.34 -13.92
CA SER A 47 -17.95 7.28 -13.06
C SER A 47 -17.88 6.95 -11.57
N ILE A 48 -17.30 5.81 -11.20
CA ILE A 48 -17.03 5.50 -9.81
C ILE A 48 -16.04 6.52 -9.26
N GLU A 49 -16.41 7.10 -8.13
CA GLU A 49 -15.60 8.05 -7.37
C GLU A 49 -15.23 7.49 -5.98
N ILE A 50 -15.95 6.45 -5.53
CA ILE A 50 -15.80 5.86 -4.20
C ILE A 50 -15.74 4.33 -4.31
N ILE A 51 -14.77 3.73 -3.62
CA ILE A 51 -14.69 2.27 -3.45
C ILE A 51 -14.78 1.97 -1.95
N VAL A 52 -15.77 1.18 -1.56
CA VAL A 52 -15.93 0.63 -0.21
C VAL A 52 -15.50 -0.83 -0.23
N ILE A 53 -14.51 -1.17 0.59
CA ILE A 53 -14.02 -2.53 0.75
C ILE A 53 -14.48 -3.02 2.12
N VAL A 54 -15.32 -4.06 2.14
CA VAL A 54 -15.67 -4.79 3.36
C VAL A 54 -14.90 -6.09 3.39
N ASP A 55 -15.24 -6.99 2.48
CA ASP A 55 -14.68 -8.33 2.42
C ASP A 55 -13.70 -8.48 1.26
N GLY A 56 -12.72 -9.35 1.44
CA GLY A 56 -11.90 -9.85 0.35
C GLY A 56 -11.56 -11.31 0.53
N VAL A 57 -11.15 -11.92 -0.58
CA VAL A 57 -10.79 -13.33 -0.60
C VAL A 57 -9.45 -13.58 0.07
N PHE A 58 -9.29 -14.79 0.59
CA PHE A 58 -8.04 -15.27 1.19
C PHE A 58 -7.77 -16.71 0.73
N GLU A 59 -6.48 -17.06 0.57
CA GLU A 59 -5.94 -18.36 0.13
C GLU A 59 -6.37 -18.88 -1.25
N GLN A 60 -7.66 -19.17 -1.46
CA GLN A 60 -8.15 -19.79 -2.71
C GLN A 60 -7.94 -18.89 -3.93
N GLN A 61 -7.87 -17.59 -3.69
CA GLN A 61 -7.62 -16.56 -4.68
C GLN A 61 -6.73 -15.48 -4.08
N ALA A 62 -5.98 -14.81 -4.94
CA ALA A 62 -5.13 -13.71 -4.52
C ALA A 62 -5.98 -12.54 -4.02
N SER A 63 -5.79 -12.18 -2.75
CA SER A 63 -6.40 -10.99 -2.15
C SER A 63 -5.97 -9.71 -2.88
N VAL A 64 -6.79 -8.67 -2.76
CA VAL A 64 -6.46 -7.34 -3.27
C VAL A 64 -5.11 -6.88 -2.73
N THR A 65 -4.29 -6.32 -3.61
CA THR A 65 -2.94 -5.88 -3.25
C THR A 65 -2.97 -4.43 -2.77
N HIS A 66 -2.07 -4.07 -1.85
CA HIS A 66 -1.87 -2.66 -1.46
C HIS A 66 -1.64 -1.75 -2.67
N LYS A 67 -0.94 -2.24 -3.70
CA LYS A 67 -0.64 -1.48 -4.92
C LYS A 67 -1.88 -1.08 -5.70
N GLU A 68 -2.90 -1.93 -5.74
CA GLU A 68 -4.16 -1.60 -6.43
C GLU A 68 -4.96 -0.54 -5.69
N ILE A 69 -4.98 -0.61 -4.36
CA ILE A 69 -5.61 0.41 -3.53
C ILE A 69 -4.87 1.74 -3.67
N LEU A 70 -3.53 1.73 -3.57
CA LEU A 70 -2.70 2.91 -3.77
C LEU A 70 -2.92 3.51 -5.17
N TRP A 71 -3.00 2.68 -6.20
CA TRP A 71 -3.28 3.15 -7.55
C TRP A 71 -4.65 3.83 -7.65
N ALA A 72 -5.71 3.27 -7.05
CA ALA A 72 -7.03 3.90 -7.03
C ALA A 72 -7.02 5.25 -6.29
N LEU A 73 -6.37 5.32 -5.12
CA LEU A 73 -6.21 6.57 -4.36
C LEU A 73 -5.53 7.65 -5.20
N GLU A 74 -4.50 7.29 -5.98
CA GLU A 74 -3.83 8.23 -6.88
C GLU A 74 -4.69 8.68 -8.07
N GLN A 75 -5.67 7.89 -8.49
CA GLN A 75 -6.67 8.32 -9.48
C GLN A 75 -7.71 9.29 -8.88
N GLY A 76 -7.54 9.70 -7.62
CA GLY A 76 -8.51 10.54 -6.91
C GLY A 76 -9.74 9.77 -6.41
N ILE A 77 -9.73 8.44 -6.50
CA ILE A 77 -10.82 7.61 -6.00
C ILE A 77 -10.74 7.51 -4.48
N LYS A 78 -11.84 7.80 -3.81
CA LYS A 78 -11.95 7.66 -2.36
C LYS A 78 -12.08 6.19 -2.01
N VAL A 79 -11.08 5.61 -1.35
CA VAL A 79 -11.14 4.21 -0.89
C VAL A 79 -11.40 4.15 0.62
N ILE A 80 -12.45 3.43 1.00
CA ILE A 80 -12.93 3.28 2.38
C ILE A 80 -12.91 1.80 2.75
N GLY A 81 -12.19 1.44 3.80
CA GLY A 81 -12.17 0.11 4.36
C GLY A 81 -13.05 0.01 5.60
N LEU A 82 -13.90 -1.00 5.64
CA LEU A 82 -14.80 -1.29 6.76
C LEU A 82 -14.64 -2.74 7.16
N SER A 83 -14.61 -3.03 8.47
CA SER A 83 -14.67 -4.41 8.98
C SER A 83 -13.63 -5.36 8.35
N SER A 84 -13.68 -6.65 8.68
CA SER A 84 -13.06 -7.74 7.89
C SER A 84 -11.67 -7.40 7.27
N LEU A 85 -11.45 -7.67 5.98
CA LEU A 85 -10.24 -7.29 5.24
C LEU A 85 -10.15 -5.77 5.00
N GLY A 86 -11.28 -5.09 4.81
CA GLY A 86 -11.33 -3.67 4.53
C GLY A 86 -10.67 -2.81 5.60
N ALA A 87 -11.04 -3.01 6.86
CA ALA A 87 -10.46 -2.35 8.03
C ALA A 87 -8.96 -2.61 8.16
N LEU A 88 -8.51 -3.85 7.92
CA LEU A 88 -7.09 -4.18 7.93
C LEU A 88 -6.33 -3.38 6.86
N ARG A 89 -6.83 -3.35 5.62
CA ARG A 89 -6.20 -2.57 4.54
C ARG A 89 -6.24 -1.07 4.81
N ALA A 90 -7.33 -0.56 5.38
CA ALA A 90 -7.43 0.84 5.79
C ALA A 90 -6.42 1.18 6.88
N TYR A 91 -6.24 0.31 7.88
CA TYR A 91 -5.22 0.48 8.91
C TYR A 91 -3.81 0.54 8.30
N GLU A 92 -3.46 -0.41 7.42
CA GLU A 92 -2.15 -0.46 6.77
C GLU A 92 -1.89 0.73 5.83
N LEU A 93 -2.93 1.23 5.16
CA LEU A 93 -2.83 2.29 4.15
C LEU A 93 -3.30 3.67 4.60
N ARG A 94 -3.59 3.86 5.90
CA ARG A 94 -4.06 5.12 6.47
C ARG A 94 -3.17 6.32 6.14
N ASN A 95 -1.85 6.11 6.17
CA ASN A 95 -0.85 7.16 5.89
C ASN A 95 -0.76 7.51 4.39
N TYR A 96 -1.47 6.76 3.54
CA TYR A 96 -1.51 6.96 2.09
C TYR A 96 -2.87 7.43 1.58
N GLY A 97 -3.82 7.71 2.49
CA GLY A 97 -5.12 8.28 2.15
C GLY A 97 -6.28 7.29 2.09
N MET A 98 -6.06 6.00 2.36
CA MET A 98 -7.17 5.07 2.55
C MET A 98 -7.89 5.40 3.87
N LEU A 99 -9.21 5.47 3.83
CA LEU A 99 -10.02 5.77 4.99
C LEU A 99 -10.48 4.49 5.67
N GLY A 100 -10.55 4.51 7.00
CA GLY A 100 -11.13 3.43 7.79
C GLY A 100 -12.32 3.92 8.60
N SER A 101 -13.26 3.01 8.86
CA SER A 101 -14.40 3.28 9.75
C SER A 101 -14.90 2.01 10.40
N GLY A 102 -15.37 2.13 11.65
CA GLY A 102 -15.92 1.03 12.44
C GLY A 102 -14.97 0.57 13.55
N LYS A 103 -15.51 -0.17 14.53
CA LYS A 103 -14.76 -0.63 15.70
C LYS A 103 -13.60 -1.53 15.31
N VAL A 104 -13.73 -2.37 14.29
CA VAL A 104 -12.63 -3.25 13.83
C VAL A 104 -11.43 -2.43 13.36
N PHE A 105 -11.66 -1.32 12.66
CA PHE A 105 -10.59 -0.41 12.24
C PHE A 105 -9.95 0.31 13.44
N GLU A 106 -10.75 0.82 14.37
CA GLU A 106 -10.25 1.46 15.59
C GLU A 106 -9.48 0.48 16.49
N ASP A 107 -9.90 -0.78 16.57
CA ASP A 107 -9.22 -1.81 17.33
C ASP A 107 -7.85 -2.16 16.69
N TYR A 108 -7.71 -2.08 15.35
CA TYR A 108 -6.39 -2.15 14.69
C TYR A 108 -5.53 -0.90 14.97
N LEU A 109 -6.12 0.31 14.91
CA LEU A 109 -5.40 1.56 15.18
C LEU A 109 -4.84 1.62 16.60
N SER A 110 -5.61 1.15 17.58
CA SER A 110 -5.25 1.13 19.00
C SER A 110 -4.33 -0.04 19.38
N GLY A 111 -4.08 -0.98 18.45
CA GLY A 111 -3.26 -2.17 18.70
C GLY A 111 -3.96 -3.27 19.49
N VAL A 112 -5.28 -3.19 19.67
CA VAL A 112 -6.08 -4.28 20.24
C VAL A 112 -6.11 -5.49 19.29
N LEU A 113 -6.12 -5.24 17.98
CA LEU A 113 -5.93 -6.24 16.92
C LEU A 113 -4.56 -6.05 16.28
N ASP A 114 -3.83 -7.15 16.09
CA ASP A 114 -2.45 -7.15 15.60
C ASP A 114 -2.19 -8.21 14.51
N GLY A 115 -3.22 -8.93 14.05
CA GLY A 115 -3.07 -10.00 13.08
C GLY A 115 -4.26 -10.18 12.13
N ASP A 116 -3.98 -10.81 10.99
CA ASP A 116 -4.97 -11.13 9.96
C ASP A 116 -5.99 -12.17 10.46
N ASP A 117 -5.58 -13.03 11.39
CA ASP A 117 -6.41 -14.08 11.99
C ASP A 117 -7.59 -13.53 12.81
N GLU A 118 -7.53 -12.25 13.17
CA GLU A 118 -8.56 -11.56 13.95
C GLU A 118 -9.88 -11.47 13.18
N VAL A 119 -9.76 -11.22 11.87
CA VAL A 119 -10.88 -10.96 10.95
C VAL A 119 -11.13 -12.10 9.98
N ALA A 120 -10.14 -12.98 9.79
CA ALA A 120 -10.20 -14.13 8.89
C ALA A 120 -11.28 -15.14 9.29
N ILE A 121 -11.99 -15.66 8.28
CA ILE A 121 -12.97 -16.73 8.39
C ILE A 121 -12.86 -17.65 7.18
N SER A 122 -13.24 -18.91 7.34
CA SER A 122 -13.71 -19.75 6.25
C SER A 122 -15.22 -19.59 6.08
N TYR A 123 -15.67 -19.60 4.83
CA TYR A 123 -17.08 -19.64 4.46
C TYR A 123 -17.28 -20.66 3.34
N PHE A 124 -18.43 -21.35 3.35
CA PHE A 124 -18.76 -22.45 2.44
C PHE A 124 -20.21 -22.30 1.96
N PRO A 125 -20.51 -22.62 0.69
CA PRO A 125 -21.90 -22.72 0.24
C PRO A 125 -22.69 -23.72 1.09
N SER A 126 -23.92 -23.39 1.45
CA SER A 126 -24.85 -24.19 2.25
C SER A 126 -26.26 -24.11 1.67
N THR A 127 -27.17 -24.99 2.12
CA THR A 127 -28.57 -25.03 1.66
C THR A 127 -29.37 -23.75 1.94
N HIS A 128 -28.90 -22.89 2.85
CA HIS A 128 -29.57 -21.64 3.23
C HIS A 128 -28.68 -20.39 3.06
N GLY A 129 -27.64 -20.46 2.24
CA GLY A 129 -26.68 -19.36 2.03
C GLY A 129 -25.25 -19.82 2.22
N PHE A 130 -24.48 -19.17 3.10
CA PHE A 130 -23.11 -19.58 3.41
C PHE A 130 -22.94 -19.91 4.89
N ASP A 131 -22.43 -21.11 5.18
CA ASP A 131 -21.92 -21.43 6.52
C ASP A 131 -20.56 -20.79 6.71
N LYS A 132 -20.33 -20.15 7.85
CA LYS A 132 -19.07 -19.49 8.16
C LYS A 132 -18.54 -19.80 9.55
N THR A 133 -17.22 -19.88 9.64
CA THR A 133 -16.49 -19.87 10.92
C THR A 133 -16.61 -18.50 11.59
N ILE A 134 -16.25 -18.45 12.87
CA ILE A 134 -16.39 -17.28 13.73
C ILE A 134 -15.09 -16.48 13.72
N ALA A 135 -15.18 -15.18 13.42
CA ALA A 135 -14.04 -14.27 13.50
C ALA A 135 -13.63 -14.03 14.96
N MET A 136 -12.34 -13.88 15.24
CA MET A 136 -11.86 -13.65 16.60
C MET A 136 -12.36 -12.30 17.14
N VAL A 137 -12.44 -11.29 16.29
CA VAL A 137 -12.99 -9.97 16.66
C VAL A 137 -14.43 -10.03 17.16
N ASN A 138 -15.25 -10.96 16.63
CA ASN A 138 -16.62 -11.18 17.11
C ASN A 138 -16.62 -11.81 18.52
N ILE A 139 -15.69 -12.73 18.78
CA ILE A 139 -15.51 -13.32 20.11
C ILE A 139 -15.03 -12.26 21.10
N ARG A 140 -14.05 -11.43 20.73
CA ARG A 140 -13.55 -10.32 21.56
C ARG A 140 -14.67 -9.37 21.95
N ALA A 141 -15.46 -8.91 20.98
CA ALA A 141 -16.61 -8.03 21.25
C ALA A 141 -17.65 -8.70 22.17
N THR A 142 -17.88 -10.01 22.01
CA THR A 142 -18.78 -10.77 22.88
C THR A 142 -18.25 -10.85 24.31
N LEU A 143 -16.97 -11.17 24.48
CA LEU A 143 -16.31 -11.22 25.79
C LEU A 143 -16.28 -9.85 26.48
N GLU A 144 -16.03 -8.79 25.71
CA GLU A 144 -16.06 -7.40 26.19
C GLU A 144 -17.44 -7.05 26.77
N LYS A 145 -18.52 -7.36 26.04
CA LYS A 145 -19.90 -7.16 26.53
C LYS A 145 -20.21 -7.96 27.79
N LEU A 146 -19.62 -9.15 27.94
CA LEU A 146 -19.81 -10.01 29.11
C LEU A 146 -18.89 -9.64 30.27
N HIS A 147 -18.01 -8.64 30.11
CA HIS A 147 -16.96 -8.29 31.06
C HIS A 147 -16.01 -9.48 31.37
N LEU A 148 -15.78 -10.35 30.40
CA LEU A 148 -14.92 -11.54 30.47
C LEU A 148 -13.61 -11.35 29.66
N CYS A 149 -12.98 -10.18 29.80
CA CYS A 149 -11.74 -9.82 29.08
C CYS A 149 -10.48 -10.43 29.73
N ASP A 150 -10.49 -11.75 29.97
CA ASP A 150 -9.30 -12.47 30.44
C ASP A 150 -8.35 -12.77 29.26
N ASN A 151 -7.11 -12.27 29.35
CA ASN A 151 -6.06 -12.51 28.36
C ASN A 151 -5.78 -13.99 28.14
N ASN A 152 -5.86 -14.84 29.17
CA ASN A 152 -5.65 -16.27 29.01
C ASN A 152 -6.75 -16.93 28.16
N LEU A 153 -8.01 -16.54 28.39
CA LEU A 153 -9.15 -16.99 27.61
C LEU A 153 -9.04 -16.52 26.14
N ILE A 154 -8.72 -15.24 25.92
CA ILE A 154 -8.52 -14.68 24.58
C ILE A 154 -7.41 -15.44 23.84
N CYS A 155 -6.25 -15.62 24.47
CA CYS A 155 -5.13 -16.38 23.90
C CYS A 155 -5.52 -17.82 23.57
N LYS A 156 -6.27 -18.50 24.45
CA LYS A 156 -6.74 -19.87 24.23
C LYS A 156 -7.67 -19.96 23.02
N LEU A 157 -8.61 -19.03 22.88
CA LEU A 157 -9.56 -18.99 21.78
C LEU A 157 -8.89 -18.58 20.45
N ARG A 158 -7.95 -17.63 20.50
CA ARG A 158 -7.18 -17.19 19.33
C ARG A 158 -6.32 -18.31 18.74
N LYS A 159 -5.75 -19.19 19.59
CA LYS A 159 -5.00 -20.39 19.16
C LYS A 159 -5.81 -21.35 18.28
N ILE A 160 -7.15 -21.31 18.36
CA ILE A 160 -7.99 -22.05 17.42
C ILE A 160 -7.89 -21.36 16.06
N HIS A 161 -7.21 -22.01 15.13
CA HIS A 161 -7.05 -21.54 13.76
C HIS A 161 -8.41 -21.16 13.16
N PHE A 162 -8.49 -20.00 12.48
CA PHE A 162 -9.76 -19.42 12.01
C PHE A 162 -10.65 -20.42 11.23
N LYS A 163 -10.03 -21.24 10.36
CA LYS A 163 -10.73 -22.30 9.59
C LYS A 163 -11.49 -23.32 10.43
N LYS A 164 -11.09 -23.51 11.68
CA LYS A 164 -11.69 -24.47 12.61
C LYS A 164 -12.52 -23.78 13.68
N ARG A 165 -12.55 -22.45 13.74
CA ARG A 165 -13.20 -21.68 14.81
C ARG A 165 -14.72 -21.67 14.60
N ASN A 166 -15.41 -22.64 15.20
CA ASN A 166 -16.86 -22.83 15.10
C ASN A 166 -17.44 -23.16 16.48
N TRP A 167 -18.77 -23.17 16.62
CA TRP A 167 -19.39 -23.40 17.94
C TRP A 167 -18.99 -24.71 18.60
N LEU A 168 -18.78 -25.78 17.82
CA LEU A 168 -18.36 -27.08 18.37
C LEU A 168 -16.96 -27.02 18.99
N THR A 169 -16.00 -26.41 18.29
CA THR A 169 -14.63 -26.26 18.78
C THR A 169 -14.54 -25.25 19.92
N LEU A 170 -15.31 -24.16 19.88
CA LEU A 170 -15.42 -23.22 20.99
C LEU A 170 -15.96 -23.91 22.25
N LYS A 171 -17.00 -24.76 22.12
CA LYS A 171 -17.54 -25.55 23.23
C LYS A 171 -16.48 -26.43 23.89
N ALA A 172 -15.67 -27.12 23.10
CA ALA A 172 -14.59 -27.95 23.61
C ALA A 172 -13.44 -27.15 24.25
N ALA A 173 -13.29 -25.87 23.88
CA ALA A 173 -12.17 -25.04 24.30
C ALA A 173 -12.40 -24.28 25.62
N VAL A 174 -13.65 -24.10 26.08
CA VAL A 174 -13.96 -23.29 27.27
C VAL A 174 -14.90 -24.04 28.22
N PRO A 175 -14.93 -23.69 29.53
CA PRO A 175 -15.91 -24.25 30.46
C PRO A 175 -17.35 -24.02 29.97
N GLU A 176 -18.26 -24.98 30.23
CA GLU A 176 -19.65 -24.94 29.75
C GLU A 176 -20.36 -23.62 30.12
N ALA A 177 -20.14 -23.11 31.33
CA ALA A 177 -20.71 -21.83 31.76
C ALA A 177 -20.31 -20.64 30.87
N ILE A 178 -19.05 -20.59 30.43
CA ILE A 178 -18.57 -19.54 29.52
C ILE A 178 -19.12 -19.76 28.11
N PHE A 179 -19.16 -21.01 27.64
CA PHE A 179 -19.70 -21.33 26.31
C PHE A 179 -21.16 -20.92 26.17
N VAL A 180 -21.99 -21.22 27.17
CA VAL A 180 -23.41 -20.85 27.20
C VAL A 180 -23.57 -19.32 27.08
N GLN A 181 -22.78 -18.56 27.84
CA GLN A 181 -22.82 -17.08 27.79
C GLN A 181 -22.33 -16.53 26.43
N LEU A 182 -21.22 -17.06 25.91
CA LEU A 182 -20.68 -16.67 24.60
C LEU A 182 -21.69 -16.89 23.47
N LYS A 183 -22.36 -18.04 23.45
CA LYS A 183 -23.33 -18.37 22.41
C LYS A 183 -24.61 -17.55 22.52
N ALA A 184 -25.11 -17.36 23.74
CA ALA A 184 -26.35 -16.60 23.99
C ALA A 184 -26.20 -15.10 23.67
N HIS A 185 -25.02 -14.53 23.91
CA HIS A 185 -24.78 -13.09 23.75
C HIS A 185 -23.90 -12.74 22.55
N TYR A 186 -23.74 -13.67 21.60
CA TYR A 186 -22.85 -13.52 20.45
C TYR A 186 -23.04 -12.17 19.73
N ILE A 187 -21.92 -11.48 19.51
CA ILE A 187 -21.87 -10.22 18.78
C ILE A 187 -21.15 -10.45 17.44
N ASP A 188 -21.88 -10.29 16.34
CA ASP A 188 -21.24 -10.13 15.03
C ASP A 188 -20.76 -8.69 14.86
N GLN A 189 -19.59 -8.37 15.44
CA GLN A 189 -18.99 -7.04 15.36
C GLN A 189 -18.68 -6.67 13.91
N LYS A 190 -18.24 -7.65 13.11
CA LYS A 190 -17.98 -7.44 11.68
C LYS A 190 -19.21 -6.90 10.96
N LYS A 191 -20.38 -7.50 11.19
CA LYS A 191 -21.66 -7.06 10.60
C LYS A 191 -22.13 -5.70 11.17
N LYS A 192 -21.99 -5.49 12.48
CA LYS A 192 -22.35 -4.22 13.13
C LYS A 192 -21.62 -3.02 12.53
N ASP A 193 -20.32 -3.15 12.29
CA ASP A 193 -19.52 -2.07 11.68
C ASP A 193 -20.06 -1.64 10.31
N VAL A 194 -20.43 -2.61 9.47
CA VAL A 194 -20.97 -2.36 8.13
C VAL A 194 -22.34 -1.68 8.22
N LEU A 195 -23.25 -2.24 9.01
CA LEU A 195 -24.59 -1.67 9.18
C LEU A 195 -24.54 -0.24 9.73
N LEU A 196 -23.74 0.01 10.77
CA LEU A 196 -23.59 1.34 11.35
C LEU A 196 -23.04 2.36 10.33
N TYR A 197 -22.09 1.96 9.49
CA TYR A 197 -21.56 2.83 8.45
C TYR A 197 -22.64 3.22 7.44
N PHE A 198 -23.40 2.26 6.91
CA PHE A 198 -24.41 2.54 5.90
C PHE A 198 -25.66 3.24 6.47
N GLN A 199 -26.05 2.93 7.71
CA GLN A 199 -27.12 3.65 8.42
C GLN A 199 -26.79 5.13 8.65
N LYS A 200 -25.57 5.45 9.10
CA LYS A 200 -25.16 6.84 9.37
C LYS A 200 -24.92 7.64 8.08
N ASN A 201 -24.31 7.02 7.08
CA ASN A 201 -23.93 7.71 5.84
C ASN A 201 -25.03 7.73 4.78
N HIS A 202 -26.24 7.29 5.11
CA HIS A 202 -27.42 7.40 4.25
C HIS A 202 -27.77 8.86 3.89
N GLN A 203 -27.28 9.85 4.65
CA GLN A 203 -27.68 11.25 4.52
C GLN A 203 -26.57 12.25 4.15
N SER A 204 -25.28 11.91 4.15
CA SER A 204 -24.24 12.90 3.83
C SER A 204 -22.89 12.28 3.44
N ILE A 205 -22.63 12.17 2.14
CA ILE A 205 -21.25 12.14 1.62
C ILE A 205 -20.85 13.58 1.26
N LYS A 206 -20.97 14.47 2.24
CA LYS A 206 -20.41 15.82 2.21
C LYS A 206 -19.69 16.04 3.53
N SER A 207 -18.55 15.38 3.68
CA SER A 207 -17.56 15.81 4.65
C SER A 207 -16.23 15.84 3.94
N GLU A 208 -15.73 17.06 3.80
CA GLU A 208 -14.35 17.42 3.48
C GLU A 208 -13.43 16.58 4.35
N ILE A 209 -12.91 15.50 3.78
CA ILE A 209 -11.76 14.81 4.36
C ILE A 209 -10.59 15.40 3.60
N PRO A 210 -9.62 16.04 4.29
CA PRO A 210 -8.48 16.63 3.62
C PRO A 210 -7.85 15.55 2.77
N ILE A 211 -7.73 15.83 1.46
CA ILE A 211 -6.88 15.06 0.57
C ILE A 211 -5.49 15.20 1.17
N VAL A 212 -5.09 14.24 2.00
CA VAL A 212 -3.69 14.08 2.34
C VAL A 212 -3.06 13.72 1.02
N HIS A 213 -2.43 14.72 0.37
CA HIS A 213 -1.61 14.49 -0.80
C HIS A 213 -0.67 13.34 -0.44
N SER A 214 -0.94 12.16 -1.01
CA SER A 214 -0.20 10.97 -0.70
C SER A 214 1.26 11.26 -0.99
N SER A 215 2.14 10.89 -0.05
CA SER A 215 3.56 10.82 -0.31
C SER A 215 3.73 9.97 -1.58
N LYS A 216 4.08 10.65 -2.67
CA LYS A 216 3.89 10.16 -4.04
C LYS A 216 4.56 8.79 -4.23
N ASN A 217 3.89 7.83 -4.85
CA ASN A 217 4.42 6.48 -5.00
C ASN A 217 5.62 6.45 -5.97
N ILE A 218 6.79 6.06 -5.46
CA ILE A 218 8.05 6.04 -6.21
C ILE A 218 7.96 5.23 -7.53
N TYR A 219 7.10 4.21 -7.59
CA TYR A 219 6.92 3.40 -8.80
C TYR A 219 6.17 4.15 -9.90
N ILE A 220 5.20 4.98 -9.52
CA ILE A 220 4.39 5.75 -10.47
C ILE A 220 5.14 7.00 -10.91
N ILE A 221 5.86 7.65 -9.98
CA ILE A 221 6.80 8.73 -10.34
C ILE A 221 7.87 8.20 -11.31
N ARG A 222 8.36 6.97 -11.13
CA ARG A 222 9.35 6.39 -12.05
C ARG A 222 8.75 6.12 -13.43
N ASP A 223 7.50 5.66 -13.52
CA ASP A 223 6.82 5.49 -14.81
C ASP A 223 6.59 6.83 -15.52
N LEU A 224 6.15 7.86 -14.78
CA LEU A 224 6.02 9.22 -15.29
C LEU A 224 7.37 9.80 -15.72
N ALA A 225 8.43 9.59 -14.94
CA ALA A 225 9.79 9.99 -15.28
C ALA A 225 10.23 9.39 -16.62
N ASN A 226 9.99 8.09 -16.82
CA ASN A 226 10.34 7.41 -18.07
C ASN A 226 9.51 7.89 -19.27
N LYS A 227 8.30 8.45 -19.05
CA LYS A 227 7.47 9.05 -20.10
C LYS A 227 7.89 10.48 -20.42
N MET A 228 8.24 11.27 -19.40
CA MET A 228 8.55 12.69 -19.53
C MET A 228 10.00 12.95 -19.98
N TYR A 229 10.93 12.06 -19.61
CA TYR A 229 12.34 12.21 -19.95
C TYR A 229 12.80 11.05 -20.83
N PRO A 230 13.52 11.33 -21.93
CA PRO A 230 13.92 10.30 -22.88
C PRO A 230 14.99 9.34 -22.32
N THR A 231 15.78 9.78 -21.32
CA THR A 231 16.83 8.98 -20.69
C THR A 231 16.91 9.21 -19.17
N LEU A 232 17.51 8.28 -18.43
CA LEU A 232 17.82 8.48 -17.00
C LEU A 232 18.82 9.64 -16.81
N ILE A 233 19.78 9.79 -17.73
CA ILE A 233 20.74 10.89 -17.73
C ILE A 233 20.00 12.24 -17.77
N ASP A 234 19.06 12.40 -18.71
CA ASP A 234 18.26 13.62 -18.87
C ASP A 234 17.40 13.90 -17.65
N TYR A 235 16.75 12.87 -17.11
CA TYR A 235 15.95 12.98 -15.88
C TYR A 235 16.80 13.55 -14.74
N LEU A 236 17.96 12.96 -14.47
CA LEU A 236 18.83 13.40 -13.40
C LEU A 236 19.40 14.80 -13.63
N GLU A 237 19.85 15.12 -14.85
CA GLU A 237 20.41 16.46 -15.16
C GLU A 237 19.35 17.56 -14.98
N LYS A 238 18.11 17.32 -15.45
CA LYS A 238 17.01 18.28 -15.31
C LYS A 238 16.63 18.54 -13.86
N ASN A 239 16.58 17.49 -13.03
CA ASN A 239 16.27 17.63 -11.62
C ASN A 239 17.42 18.30 -10.83
N LEU A 240 18.68 17.99 -11.15
CA LEU A 240 19.83 18.69 -10.59
C LEU A 240 19.84 20.19 -10.95
N GLN A 241 19.38 20.55 -12.15
CA GLN A 241 19.25 21.94 -12.58
C GLN A 241 18.15 22.69 -11.81
N SER A 242 16.98 22.06 -11.58
CA SER A 242 15.84 22.68 -10.88
C SER A 242 15.96 22.66 -9.36
N MET A 243 16.86 21.84 -8.80
CA MET A 243 17.10 21.78 -7.36
C MET A 243 17.54 23.14 -6.81
N ALA A 244 16.92 23.57 -5.69
CA ALA A 244 17.20 24.84 -5.03
C ALA A 244 18.66 24.96 -4.55
N SER A 245 19.08 26.15 -4.14
CA SER A 245 20.38 26.37 -3.50
C SER A 245 20.46 25.58 -2.19
N ILE A 246 21.56 24.88 -1.98
CA ILE A 246 21.78 23.96 -0.87
C ILE A 246 22.86 24.57 0.05
N PRO A 247 22.75 24.46 1.37
CA PRO A 247 23.82 24.86 2.29
C PRO A 247 25.11 24.11 1.99
N ILE A 248 26.25 24.79 2.17
CA ILE A 248 27.58 24.16 2.10
C ILE A 248 27.73 23.27 3.34
N GLN A 249 27.86 21.96 3.13
CA GLN A 249 28.14 20.98 4.18
C GLN A 249 29.50 20.34 3.94
N SER A 250 30.19 19.97 5.02
CA SER A 250 31.43 19.19 4.96
C SER A 250 31.10 17.75 4.58
N ALA A 251 31.46 17.33 3.37
CA ALA A 251 31.41 15.94 2.94
C ALA A 251 32.80 15.31 2.98
N THR A 252 32.88 13.97 2.93
CA THR A 252 34.18 13.30 2.85
C THR A 252 34.84 13.55 1.48
N PRO A 253 36.18 13.65 1.40
CA PRO A 253 36.89 13.79 0.11
C PRO A 253 36.57 12.65 -0.87
N PHE A 254 36.18 11.49 -0.36
CA PHE A 254 35.72 10.37 -1.16
C PHE A 254 34.39 10.67 -1.86
N LEU A 255 33.38 11.16 -1.14
CA LEU A 255 32.07 11.50 -1.73
C LEU A 255 32.17 12.65 -2.73
N GLU A 256 33.03 13.64 -2.47
CA GLU A 256 33.33 14.71 -3.43
C GLU A 256 33.93 14.16 -4.73
N LYS A 257 34.89 13.23 -4.61
CA LYS A 257 35.48 12.55 -5.77
C LYS A 257 34.45 11.74 -6.54
N ILE A 258 33.60 10.97 -5.85
CA ILE A 258 32.54 10.18 -6.52
C ILE A 258 31.53 11.10 -7.20
N ALA A 259 31.14 12.20 -6.58
CA ALA A 259 30.25 13.19 -7.21
C ALA A 259 30.87 13.81 -8.46
N HIS A 260 32.16 14.12 -8.43
CA HIS A 260 32.91 14.59 -9.59
C HIS A 260 32.96 13.52 -10.71
N ASP A 261 33.28 12.29 -10.35
CA ASP A 261 33.32 11.16 -11.29
C ASP A 261 31.93 10.91 -11.91
N ILE A 262 30.83 11.07 -11.17
CA ILE A 262 29.46 10.96 -11.70
C ILE A 262 29.18 12.05 -12.75
N VAL A 263 29.54 13.30 -12.49
CA VAL A 263 29.37 14.41 -13.46
C VAL A 263 30.13 14.12 -14.75
N ILE A 264 31.37 13.65 -14.64
CA ILE A 264 32.19 13.28 -15.81
C ILE A 264 31.60 12.07 -16.52
N TYR A 265 31.21 11.04 -15.77
CA TYR A 265 30.71 9.78 -16.28
C TYR A 265 29.43 9.97 -17.09
N LEU A 266 28.49 10.77 -16.58
CA LEU A 266 27.21 11.07 -17.22
C LEU A 266 27.30 12.18 -18.28
N GLU A 267 28.49 12.77 -18.47
CA GLU A 267 28.76 13.83 -19.43
C GLU A 267 27.85 15.07 -19.28
N TYR A 268 27.53 15.45 -18.04
CA TYR A 268 26.71 16.62 -17.77
C TYR A 268 27.36 17.92 -18.23
N LYS A 269 26.55 18.82 -18.80
CA LYS A 269 27.04 20.10 -19.36
C LYS A 269 27.39 21.10 -18.28
N LYS A 270 26.68 21.05 -17.15
CA LYS A 270 26.89 21.92 -15.99
C LYS A 270 27.54 21.13 -14.88
N ASN A 271 28.41 21.81 -14.12
CA ASN A 271 28.98 21.22 -12.92
C ASN A 271 27.91 21.12 -11.83
N HIS A 272 27.55 19.88 -11.48
CA HIS A 272 26.58 19.56 -10.43
C HIS A 272 27.22 18.90 -9.21
N THR A 273 28.56 18.88 -9.10
CA THR A 273 29.30 18.15 -8.06
C THR A 273 28.79 18.48 -6.66
N HIS A 274 28.66 19.77 -6.30
CA HIS A 274 28.18 20.15 -4.95
C HIS A 274 26.79 19.59 -4.62
N LYS A 275 25.85 19.63 -5.57
CA LYS A 275 24.48 19.10 -5.37
C LYS A 275 24.48 17.58 -5.26
N ILE A 276 25.29 16.91 -6.08
CA ILE A 276 25.43 15.45 -6.04
C ILE A 276 26.07 15.04 -4.70
N THR A 277 27.16 15.70 -4.28
CA THR A 277 27.82 15.45 -3.00
C THR A 277 26.84 15.54 -1.83
N TYR A 278 26.00 16.57 -1.80
CA TYR A 278 24.95 16.70 -0.78
C TYR A 278 24.02 15.48 -0.75
N ILE A 279 23.48 15.07 -1.89
CA ILE A 279 22.57 13.91 -1.97
C ILE A 279 23.28 12.62 -1.56
N LEU A 280 24.54 12.44 -1.95
CA LEU A 280 25.32 11.28 -1.56
C LEU A 280 25.56 11.24 -0.06
N ASN A 281 25.82 12.38 0.57
CA ASN A 281 26.01 12.51 2.02
C ASN A 281 24.72 12.17 2.79
N GLU A 282 23.58 12.69 2.34
CA GLU A 282 22.26 12.37 2.93
C GLU A 282 21.92 10.87 2.86
N LEU A 283 22.43 10.18 1.84
CA LEU A 283 22.15 8.78 1.58
C LEU A 283 23.36 7.86 1.85
N ASP A 284 24.36 8.32 2.60
CA ASP A 284 25.62 7.59 2.80
C ASP A 284 25.40 6.23 3.49
N SER A 285 24.44 6.17 4.42
CA SER A 285 24.05 4.94 5.14
C SER A 285 23.36 3.88 4.26
N PHE A 286 23.00 4.21 3.02
CA PHE A 286 22.31 3.31 2.11
C PHE A 286 23.28 2.75 1.06
N SER A 287 23.10 1.49 0.69
CA SER A 287 23.78 0.89 -0.46
C SER A 287 22.85 -0.05 -1.22
N TYR A 288 23.04 -0.10 -2.54
CA TYR A 288 22.24 -0.96 -3.41
C TYR A 288 22.90 -2.31 -3.67
N LYS A 289 22.09 -3.35 -3.77
CA LYS A 289 22.56 -4.70 -4.15
C LYS A 289 23.18 -4.68 -5.54
N GLN A 290 24.20 -5.53 -5.73
CA GLN A 290 24.92 -5.68 -7.01
C GLN A 290 24.01 -5.90 -8.23
N THR A 291 22.88 -6.59 -8.04
CA THR A 291 21.88 -6.80 -9.10
C THR A 291 21.29 -5.49 -9.62
N ARG A 292 20.99 -4.54 -8.74
CA ARG A 292 20.51 -3.20 -9.14
C ARG A 292 21.60 -2.37 -9.80
N LEU A 293 22.84 -2.45 -9.29
CA LEU A 293 23.99 -1.78 -9.89
C LEU A 293 24.22 -2.25 -11.33
N LYS A 294 24.07 -3.55 -11.60
CA LYS A 294 24.15 -4.08 -12.95
C LYS A 294 23.06 -3.53 -13.88
N ILE A 295 21.80 -3.49 -13.42
CA ILE A 295 20.67 -2.98 -14.20
C ILE A 295 20.89 -1.50 -14.59
N VAL A 296 21.30 -0.66 -13.64
CA VAL A 296 21.53 0.78 -13.92
C VAL A 296 22.73 0.98 -14.84
N SER A 297 23.82 0.23 -14.65
CA SER A 297 24.98 0.22 -15.53
C SER A 297 24.56 -0.11 -16.97
N ASP A 298 23.80 -1.20 -17.17
CA ASP A 298 23.35 -1.62 -18.49
C ASP A 298 22.36 -0.61 -19.11
N LYS A 299 21.59 0.11 -18.30
CA LYS A 299 20.71 1.20 -18.77
C LYS A 299 21.55 2.39 -19.28
N ILE A 300 22.44 2.93 -18.46
CA ILE A 300 23.25 4.11 -18.82
C ILE A 300 24.18 3.80 -20.00
N ARG A 301 24.81 2.63 -20.01
CA ARG A 301 25.65 2.21 -21.14
C ARG A 301 24.88 2.20 -22.46
N ARG A 302 23.61 1.78 -22.46
CA ARG A 302 22.76 1.86 -23.66
C ARG A 302 22.44 3.30 -24.04
N GLU A 303 22.10 4.14 -23.07
CA GLU A 303 21.82 5.58 -23.29
C GLU A 303 23.04 6.30 -23.88
N GLN A 304 24.25 5.94 -23.46
CA GLN A 304 25.53 6.48 -23.98
C GLN A 304 26.07 5.73 -25.21
N LYS A 305 25.35 4.74 -25.75
CA LYS A 305 25.77 3.92 -26.90
C LYS A 305 27.07 3.12 -26.67
N LEU A 306 27.37 2.75 -25.43
CA LEU A 306 28.54 1.97 -25.00
C LEU A 306 28.21 0.47 -24.91
N PHE A 307 27.83 -0.13 -26.04
CA PHE A 307 27.35 -1.51 -26.11
C PHE A 307 28.45 -2.54 -25.86
N LEU A 308 29.64 -2.34 -26.45
CA LEU A 308 30.77 -3.26 -26.30
C LEU A 308 31.59 -2.93 -25.05
N SER A 309 32.12 -3.97 -24.40
CA SER A 309 33.00 -3.81 -23.24
C SER A 309 34.27 -3.03 -23.59
N SER A 310 34.83 -3.22 -24.79
CA SER A 310 36.00 -2.48 -25.27
C SER A 310 35.75 -0.98 -25.34
N ASP A 311 34.57 -0.58 -25.80
CA ASP A 311 34.21 0.84 -25.97
C ASP A 311 33.98 1.49 -24.61
N PHE A 312 33.37 0.74 -23.69
CA PHE A 312 33.22 1.15 -22.30
C PHE A 312 34.57 1.39 -21.61
N ILE A 313 35.54 0.47 -21.76
CA ILE A 313 36.89 0.67 -21.19
C ILE A 313 37.58 1.88 -21.82
N LYS A 314 37.56 2.01 -23.15
CA LYS A 314 38.15 3.19 -23.84
C LYS A 314 37.50 4.50 -23.38
N PHE A 315 36.20 4.50 -23.16
CA PHE A 315 35.46 5.65 -22.63
C PHE A 315 35.95 6.04 -21.23
N LEU A 316 36.07 5.07 -20.31
CA LEU A 316 36.57 5.32 -18.95
C LEU A 316 38.00 5.86 -18.94
N ASP A 317 38.88 5.27 -19.75
CA ASP A 317 40.28 5.68 -19.86
C ASP A 317 40.38 7.12 -20.41
N LYS A 318 39.60 7.45 -21.44
CA LYS A 318 39.51 8.82 -22.01
C LYS A 318 39.06 9.83 -20.97
N LYS A 319 38.13 9.45 -20.09
CA LYS A 319 37.57 10.29 -19.03
C LYS A 319 38.39 10.27 -17.73
N LYS A 320 39.46 9.47 -17.67
CA LYS A 320 40.31 9.26 -16.49
C LYS A 320 39.53 8.78 -15.26
N ILE A 321 38.47 8.01 -15.46
CA ILE A 321 37.66 7.43 -14.37
C ILE A 321 38.30 6.12 -13.92
N SER A 322 38.60 6.00 -12.64
CA SER A 322 39.18 4.77 -12.08
C SER A 322 38.16 3.62 -12.04
N LYS A 323 38.58 2.43 -12.47
CA LYS A 323 37.73 1.22 -12.42
C LYS A 323 37.29 0.86 -11.00
N CYS A 324 38.12 1.14 -9.99
CA CYS A 324 37.77 0.86 -8.59
C CYS A 324 36.61 1.73 -8.07
N ASN A 325 36.32 2.85 -8.72
CA ASN A 325 35.24 3.76 -8.33
C ASN A 325 33.89 3.40 -8.98
N LEU A 326 33.86 2.52 -9.99
CA LEU A 326 32.64 2.25 -10.77
C LEU A 326 31.45 1.79 -9.92
N THR A 327 31.68 0.91 -8.95
CA THR A 327 30.63 0.45 -8.03
C THR A 327 30.01 1.63 -7.27
N ALA A 328 30.86 2.53 -6.76
CA ALA A 328 30.41 3.71 -6.02
C ALA A 328 29.72 4.75 -6.93
N ILE A 329 30.17 4.89 -8.18
CA ILE A 329 29.51 5.73 -9.19
C ILE A 329 28.08 5.22 -9.45
N PHE A 330 27.91 3.93 -9.72
CA PHE A 330 26.58 3.36 -9.98
C PHE A 330 25.67 3.37 -8.74
N ASP A 331 26.23 3.15 -7.55
CA ASP A 331 25.50 3.29 -6.30
C ASP A 331 25.04 4.73 -6.10
N GLY A 332 25.92 5.70 -6.34
CA GLY A 332 25.61 7.12 -6.29
C GLY A 332 24.54 7.54 -7.29
N ILE A 333 24.54 6.99 -8.51
CA ILE A 333 23.49 7.26 -9.51
C ILE A 333 22.14 6.74 -9.05
N LEU A 334 22.07 5.56 -8.44
CA LEU A 334 20.82 5.03 -7.88
C LEU A 334 20.33 5.86 -6.68
N LYS A 335 21.26 6.39 -5.86
CA LYS A 335 20.95 7.34 -4.79
C LYS A 335 20.32 8.60 -5.35
N LEU A 336 20.91 9.19 -6.41
CA LEU A 336 20.35 10.34 -7.11
C LEU A 336 18.95 10.05 -7.66
N GLU A 337 18.77 8.95 -8.39
CA GLU A 337 17.46 8.56 -8.94
C GLU A 337 16.42 8.45 -7.82
N SER A 338 16.76 7.75 -6.73
CA SER A 338 15.84 7.50 -5.63
C SER A 338 15.54 8.78 -4.83
N TYR A 339 16.51 9.67 -4.67
CA TYR A 339 16.32 10.98 -4.07
C TYR A 339 15.28 11.80 -4.84
N PHE A 340 15.47 11.94 -6.16
CA PHE A 340 14.55 12.74 -6.97
C PHE A 340 13.17 12.11 -7.13
N LEU A 341 13.10 10.77 -7.23
CA LEU A 341 11.83 10.09 -7.25
C LEU A 341 11.10 10.27 -5.91
N SER A 342 11.79 10.20 -4.78
CA SER A 342 11.14 10.34 -3.45
C SER A 342 10.70 11.77 -3.15
N ASN A 343 11.46 12.77 -3.62
CA ASN A 343 11.17 14.18 -3.39
C ASN A 343 10.21 14.81 -4.43
N GLY A 344 9.74 14.03 -5.41
CA GLY A 344 8.62 14.42 -6.28
C GLY A 344 8.86 15.62 -7.20
N HIS A 345 10.12 15.93 -7.54
CA HIS A 345 10.51 17.11 -8.32
C HIS A 345 9.90 17.19 -9.74
N LEU A 346 9.41 16.08 -10.28
CA LEU A 346 8.68 16.00 -11.57
C LEU A 346 7.44 16.90 -11.66
N PHE A 347 6.81 17.21 -10.53
CA PHE A 347 5.52 17.91 -10.48
C PHE A 347 5.63 19.43 -10.26
N ASN A 348 6.83 19.97 -10.00
CA ASN A 348 7.00 21.42 -9.94
C ASN A 348 7.09 22.07 -11.33
N THR A 349 7.03 21.24 -12.38
CA THR A 349 7.12 21.62 -13.80
C THR A 349 5.89 21.26 -14.62
N LEU A 350 4.88 20.62 -14.00
CA LEU A 350 3.51 20.46 -14.52
C LEU A 350 2.63 21.51 -13.86
#